data_AF-A0A821TFM6-F1
#
_entry.id   AF-A0A821TFM6-F1
#
_cell.length_a   1.000
_cell.length_b   1.000
_cell.length_c   1.000
_cell.angle_alpha   90.00
_cell.angle_beta   90.00
_cell.angle_gamma   90.00
#
_symmetry.space_group_name_H-M   'P 1'
#
loop_
_entity.id
_entity.type
_entity.pdbx_description
1 polymer ?
#
loop_
_entity_poly.entity_id
_entity_poly.type
_entity_poly.pdbx_seq_one_letter_code
_entity_poly.pdbx_strand_id
1 'polypeptide(L)'
;MRDPQDAIITKISDNLKEFTCITFIPDLKRFQMDKFDDYLVSLFKRRVYDVAVSTGCKVTLNGKRIPIENMKDYMFMYLDNTTEKEIVYKKVNDRWEIGIAKNDYNNGCTQVSFVNSILTSEGEKNCLIENPEFESQAKKQLATERKHFGSTCPLKDDENLLKYIIKKTGIVESIINWLEHK
;
A
#
# COMPACT_ATOMS: atom_id res chain seq x y z
N MET A 1 -1.00 -10.46 -30.11
CA MET A 1 0.13 -11.08 -29.38
C MET A 1 1.27 -11.17 -30.38
N ARG A 2 2.49 -10.74 -30.05
CA ARG A 2 3.65 -11.12 -30.87
C ARG A 2 3.75 -12.64 -30.80
N ASP A 3 4.15 -13.30 -31.89
CA ASP A 3 4.44 -14.72 -31.83
C ASP A 3 5.46 -14.99 -30.72
N PRO A 4 5.23 -15.99 -29.85
CA PRO A 4 6.23 -16.35 -28.85
C PRO A 4 7.52 -16.70 -29.60
N GLN A 5 8.57 -15.93 -29.38
CA GLN A 5 9.91 -16.38 -29.79
C GLN A 5 10.29 -17.55 -28.90
N ASP A 6 11.00 -18.51 -29.47
CA ASP A 6 11.56 -19.63 -28.71
C ASP A 6 12.48 -19.11 -27.60
N ALA A 7 12.49 -19.82 -26.47
CA ALA A 7 13.33 -19.46 -25.34
C ALA A 7 14.82 -19.59 -25.71
N ILE A 8 15.60 -18.54 -25.45
CA ILE A 8 17.05 -18.58 -25.62
C ILE A 8 17.68 -19.03 -24.30
N ILE A 9 18.32 -20.19 -24.31
CA ILE A 9 19.00 -20.77 -23.15
C ILE A 9 20.51 -20.70 -23.38
N THR A 10 21.24 -20.10 -22.45
CA THR A 10 22.70 -19.94 -22.53
C THR A 10 23.36 -20.30 -21.20
N LYS A 11 24.63 -20.70 -21.25
CA LYS A 11 25.43 -20.95 -20.04
C LYS A 11 25.83 -19.61 -19.43
N ILE A 12 25.57 -19.44 -18.13
CA ILE A 12 25.96 -18.27 -17.35
C ILE A 12 27.26 -18.54 -16.57
N SER A 13 27.97 -17.47 -16.17
CA SER A 13 29.16 -17.60 -15.32
C SER A 13 28.79 -18.04 -13.90
N ASP A 14 29.63 -18.84 -13.26
CA ASP A 14 29.39 -19.36 -11.90
C ASP A 14 29.25 -18.24 -10.83
N ASN A 15 29.78 -17.04 -11.11
CA ASN A 15 29.71 -15.89 -10.20
C ASN A 15 28.46 -15.01 -10.39
N LEU A 16 27.56 -15.36 -11.32
CA LEU A 16 26.35 -14.59 -11.56
C LEU A 16 25.33 -14.89 -10.46
N LYS A 17 24.76 -13.85 -9.84
CA LYS A 17 23.61 -14.02 -8.93
C LYS A 17 22.38 -14.41 -9.75
N GLU A 18 21.58 -15.34 -9.22
CA GLU A 18 20.29 -15.70 -9.80
C GLU A 18 19.33 -14.51 -9.75
N PHE A 19 18.64 -14.25 -10.86
CA PHE A 19 17.63 -13.20 -10.93
C PHE A 19 16.57 -13.52 -11.99
N THR A 20 15.42 -12.87 -11.85
CA THR A 20 14.38 -12.81 -12.89
C THR A 20 14.24 -11.36 -13.32
N CYS A 21 14.33 -11.10 -14.62
CA CYS A 21 14.11 -9.78 -15.20
C CYS A 21 12.93 -9.84 -16.18
N ILE A 22 12.00 -8.91 -16.03
CA ILE A 22 10.86 -8.75 -16.92
C ILE A 22 11.01 -7.40 -17.60
N THR A 23 11.09 -7.40 -18.93
CA THR A 23 11.06 -6.18 -19.77
C THR A 23 9.89 -6.30 -20.73
N PHE A 24 9.05 -5.26 -20.80
CA PHE A 24 7.92 -5.23 -21.73
C PHE A 24 7.73 -3.83 -22.30
N ILE A 25 7.12 -3.77 -23.49
CA ILE A 25 6.67 -2.52 -24.10
C ILE A 25 5.14 -2.61 -24.17
N PRO A 26 4.41 -1.72 -23.48
CA PRO A 26 2.95 -1.73 -23.49
C PRO A 26 2.42 -1.42 -24.89
N ASP A 27 1.31 -2.06 -25.26
CA ASP A 27 0.57 -1.73 -26.48
C ASP A 27 -0.27 -0.46 -26.23
N LEU A 28 0.37 0.71 -26.34
CA LEU A 28 -0.26 2.00 -26.05
C LEU A 28 -1.45 2.29 -26.98
N LYS A 29 -1.40 1.82 -28.23
CA LYS A 29 -2.48 2.01 -29.20
C LYS A 29 -3.77 1.34 -28.74
N ARG A 30 -3.67 0.15 -28.12
CA ARG A 30 -4.83 -0.53 -27.51
C ARG A 30 -5.50 0.30 -26.42
N PHE A 31 -4.74 1.17 -25.74
CA PHE A 31 -5.24 2.10 -24.72
C PHE A 31 -5.54 3.50 -25.27
N GLN A 32 -5.46 3.69 -26.60
CA GLN A 32 -5.66 5.00 -27.25
C GLN A 32 -4.67 6.06 -26.73
N MET A 33 -3.43 5.66 -26.47
CA MET A 33 -2.36 6.51 -25.98
C MET A 33 -1.18 6.51 -26.95
N ASP A 34 -0.49 7.65 -27.06
CA ASP A 34 0.76 7.77 -27.81
C ASP A 34 2.00 7.59 -26.91
N LYS A 35 1.87 8.00 -25.65
CA LYS A 35 2.89 7.92 -24.61
C LYS A 35 2.22 7.82 -23.26
N PHE A 36 2.98 7.43 -22.24
CA PHE A 36 2.55 7.65 -20.87
C PHE A 36 2.62 9.14 -20.55
N ASP A 37 1.53 9.69 -20.02
CA ASP A 37 1.50 11.04 -19.48
C ASP A 37 2.11 11.09 -18.07
N ASP A 38 2.33 12.30 -17.56
CA ASP A 38 2.98 12.50 -16.27
C ASP A 38 2.14 11.93 -15.11
N TYR A 39 0.81 11.94 -15.25
CA TYR A 39 -0.10 11.38 -14.26
C TYR A 39 0.07 9.87 -14.15
N LEU A 40 0.01 9.13 -15.25
CA LEU A 40 0.21 7.67 -15.25
C LEU A 40 1.62 7.29 -14.79
N VAL A 41 2.63 8.05 -15.22
CA VAL A 41 4.00 7.88 -14.71
C VAL A 41 4.05 8.10 -13.20
N SER A 42 3.31 9.06 -12.65
CA SER A 42 3.22 9.27 -11.20
C SER A 42 2.57 8.09 -10.47
N LEU A 43 1.56 7.45 -11.07
CA LEU A 43 0.94 6.25 -10.52
C LEU A 43 1.90 5.07 -10.50
N PHE A 44 2.68 4.87 -11.57
CA PHE A 44 3.73 3.85 -11.58
C PHE A 44 4.82 4.13 -10.54
N LYS A 45 5.28 5.39 -10.44
CA LYS A 45 6.23 5.81 -9.40
C LYS A 45 5.69 5.50 -8.01
N ARG A 46 4.46 5.91 -7.70
CA ARG A 46 3.80 5.61 -6.43
C ARG A 46 3.78 4.11 -6.17
N ARG A 47 3.41 3.29 -7.17
CA ARG A 47 3.37 1.84 -7.01
C ARG A 47 4.71 1.22 -6.64
N VAL A 48 5.83 1.81 -7.06
CA VAL A 48 7.18 1.36 -6.63
C VAL A 48 7.42 1.64 -5.15
N TYR A 49 6.92 2.75 -4.62
CA TYR A 49 6.95 3.06 -3.19
C TYR A 49 6.06 2.09 -2.40
N ASP A 50 4.86 1.78 -2.91
CA ASP A 50 3.98 0.78 -2.32
C ASP A 50 4.67 -0.60 -2.22
N VAL A 51 5.40 -1.02 -3.26
CA VAL A 51 6.14 -2.29 -3.25
C VAL A 51 7.29 -2.26 -2.25
N ALA A 52 8.01 -1.14 -2.14
CA ALA A 52 9.10 -0.98 -1.19
C ALA A 52 8.63 -1.21 0.26
N VAL A 53 7.50 -0.61 0.62
CA VAL A 53 6.98 -0.72 1.99
C VAL A 53 6.29 -2.06 2.26
N SER A 54 5.50 -2.57 1.30
CA SER A 54 4.68 -3.77 1.53
C SER A 54 5.45 -5.09 1.49
N THR A 55 6.61 -5.11 0.83
CA THR A 55 7.49 -6.29 0.77
C THR A 55 8.65 -6.25 1.76
N GLY A 56 9.03 -5.06 2.25
CA GLY A 56 10.24 -4.85 3.05
C GLY A 56 11.55 -5.03 2.26
N CYS A 57 11.48 -5.26 0.95
CA CYS A 57 12.64 -5.44 0.09
C CYS A 57 13.34 -4.10 -0.21
N LYS A 58 14.65 -4.15 -0.49
CA LYS A 58 15.38 -3.00 -1.03
C LYS A 58 14.96 -2.76 -2.48
N VAL A 59 14.16 -1.72 -2.70
CA VAL A 59 13.65 -1.36 -4.03
C VAL A 59 14.39 -0.15 -4.60
N THR A 60 14.65 -0.20 -5.91
CA THR A 60 15.24 0.90 -6.68
C THR A 60 14.34 1.29 -7.85
N LEU A 61 14.26 2.58 -8.14
CA LEU A 61 13.61 3.12 -9.33
C LEU A 61 14.63 3.93 -10.13
N ASN A 62 14.84 3.57 -11.40
CA ASN A 62 15.78 4.24 -12.30
C ASN A 62 17.20 4.39 -11.67
N GLY A 63 17.68 3.33 -11.02
CA GLY A 63 18.99 3.29 -10.36
C GLY A 63 19.06 3.98 -8.99
N LYS A 64 18.00 4.66 -8.53
CA LYS A 64 17.96 5.31 -7.21
C LYS A 64 17.18 4.47 -6.21
N ARG A 65 17.73 4.27 -5.02
CA ARG A 65 17.04 3.59 -3.92
C ARG A 65 15.82 4.41 -3.47
N ILE A 66 14.70 3.73 -3.23
CA ILE A 66 13.53 4.34 -2.60
C ILE A 66 13.82 4.56 -1.10
N PRO A 67 13.67 5.79 -0.58
CA PRO A 67 14.07 6.15 0.79
C PRO A 67 12.94 5.90 1.81
N ILE A 68 12.38 4.69 1.80
CA ILE A 68 11.38 4.25 2.79
C ILE A 68 11.87 2.95 3.40
N GLU A 69 11.84 2.83 4.73
CA GLU A 69 12.28 1.62 5.42
C GLU A 69 11.13 0.88 6.10
N ASN A 70 10.07 1.58 6.47
CA ASN A 70 8.94 1.00 7.21
C ASN A 70 7.59 1.68 6.90
N MET A 71 6.50 1.09 7.39
CA MET A 71 5.15 1.63 7.18
C MET A 71 4.94 3.04 7.73
N LYS A 72 5.62 3.45 8.81
CA LYS A 72 5.51 4.82 9.31
C LYS A 72 6.10 5.83 8.33
N ASP A 73 7.27 5.55 7.77
CA ASP A 73 7.91 6.39 6.74
C ASP A 73 6.98 6.59 5.55
N TYR A 74 6.33 5.51 5.11
CA TYR A 74 5.36 5.54 4.02
C TYR A 74 4.14 6.38 4.38
N MET A 75 3.57 6.21 5.58
CA MET A 75 2.44 7.03 6.03
C MET A 75 2.80 8.52 6.09
N PHE A 76 4.01 8.88 6.49
CA PHE A 76 4.46 10.27 6.50
C PHE A 76 4.46 10.92 5.12
N MET A 77 4.48 10.15 4.03
CA MET A 77 4.37 10.70 2.68
C MET A 77 2.96 11.17 2.31
N TYR A 78 1.95 10.72 3.06
CA TYR A 78 0.55 11.13 2.86
C TYR A 78 0.17 12.37 3.66
N LEU A 79 1.03 12.80 4.58
CA LEU A 79 0.78 13.95 5.44
C LEU A 79 1.57 15.14 4.91
N ASP A 80 0.97 16.32 4.97
CA ASP A 80 1.66 17.56 4.65
C ASP A 80 2.82 17.82 5.63
N ASN A 81 3.70 18.77 5.30
CA ASN A 81 4.89 19.15 6.07
C ASN A 81 4.57 19.84 7.43
N THR A 82 3.50 19.46 8.11
CA THR A 82 3.19 19.95 9.46
C THR A 82 4.17 19.37 10.47
N THR A 83 4.57 20.22 11.41
CA THR A 83 5.67 20.00 12.36
C THR A 83 5.34 19.00 13.47
N GLU A 84 4.09 18.55 13.59
CA GLU A 84 3.68 17.47 14.50
C GLU A 84 2.89 16.44 13.72
N LYS A 85 3.60 15.44 13.19
CA LYS A 85 3.01 14.33 12.47
C LYS A 85 2.37 13.36 13.46
N GLU A 86 1.12 13.61 13.82
CA GLU A 86 0.40 12.72 14.73
C GLU A 86 -0.09 11.45 14.01
N ILE A 87 0.84 10.51 13.85
CA ILE A 87 0.55 9.16 13.40
C ILE A 87 0.36 8.24 14.59
N VAL A 88 -0.79 7.57 14.62
CA VAL A 88 -1.02 6.40 15.44
C VAL A 88 -0.70 5.16 14.61
N TYR A 89 0.39 4.49 14.92
CA TYR A 89 0.80 3.26 14.24
C TYR A 89 1.01 2.13 15.25
N LYS A 90 0.50 0.95 14.90
CA LYS A 90 0.69 -0.29 15.64
C LYS A 90 0.87 -1.47 14.69
N LYS A 91 1.97 -2.21 14.88
CA LYS A 91 2.08 -3.59 14.43
C LYS A 91 1.35 -4.47 15.46
N VAL A 92 0.21 -5.04 15.07
CA VAL A 92 -0.65 -5.82 15.95
C VAL A 92 -0.08 -7.22 16.14
N ASN A 93 0.40 -7.81 15.06
CA ASN A 93 1.12 -9.08 15.02
C ASN A 93 1.89 -9.18 13.69
N ASP A 94 2.47 -10.34 13.38
CA ASP A 94 3.26 -10.55 12.16
C ASP A 94 2.47 -10.41 10.84
N ARG A 95 1.14 -10.39 10.91
CA ARG A 95 0.25 -10.33 9.75
C ARG A 95 -0.62 -9.08 9.70
N TRP A 96 -0.57 -8.21 10.71
CA TRP A 96 -1.46 -7.06 10.82
C TRP A 96 -0.70 -5.83 11.28
N GLU A 97 -0.77 -4.78 10.46
CA GLU A 97 -0.24 -3.46 10.77
C GLU A 97 -1.32 -2.42 10.51
N ILE A 98 -1.50 -1.50 11.44
CA ILE A 98 -2.52 -0.44 11.33
C ILE A 98 -1.87 0.90 11.61
N GLY A 99 -2.25 1.85 10.78
CA GLY A 99 -1.86 3.23 10.85
C GLY A 99 -3.08 4.13 10.72
N ILE A 100 -3.17 5.13 11.57
CA ILE A 100 -4.22 6.16 11.57
C ILE A 100 -3.51 7.50 11.68
N ALA A 101 -3.96 8.46 10.88
CA ALA A 101 -3.52 9.83 10.93
C ALA A 101 -4.71 10.74 10.62
N LYS A 102 -4.67 11.98 11.09
CA LYS A 102 -5.66 12.98 10.73
C LYS A 102 -5.55 13.28 9.24
N ASN A 103 -6.69 13.37 8.58
CA ASN A 103 -6.78 13.82 7.20
C ASN A 103 -7.14 15.30 7.18
N ASP A 104 -6.18 16.15 6.80
CA ASP A 104 -6.36 17.60 6.81
C ASP A 104 -7.09 18.14 5.55
N TYR A 105 -7.34 17.29 4.55
CA TYR A 105 -7.91 17.71 3.26
C TYR A 105 -9.45 17.79 3.22
N ASN A 106 -10.15 17.58 4.34
CA ASN A 106 -11.63 17.64 4.45
C ASN A 106 -12.39 16.89 3.34
N ASN A 107 -11.79 15.86 2.75
CA ASN A 107 -12.35 15.07 1.64
C ASN A 107 -12.91 13.72 2.13
N GLY A 108 -13.26 13.64 3.42
CA GLY A 108 -13.80 12.44 4.05
C GLY A 108 -12.74 11.46 4.52
N CYS A 109 -13.14 10.21 4.72
CA CYS A 109 -12.26 9.14 5.16
C CYS A 109 -11.47 8.59 3.96
N THR A 110 -10.14 8.59 4.06
CA THR A 110 -9.25 8.00 3.06
C THR A 110 -8.61 6.74 3.63
N GLN A 111 -8.48 5.71 2.81
CA GLN A 111 -7.85 4.45 3.21
C GLN A 111 -6.78 4.05 2.20
N VAL A 112 -5.70 3.42 2.70
CA VAL A 112 -4.68 2.77 1.89
C VAL A 112 -4.43 1.41 2.52
N SER A 113 -4.74 0.35 1.79
CA SER A 113 -4.62 -1.01 2.29
C SER A 113 -3.87 -1.94 1.33
N PHE A 114 -3.11 -2.86 1.91
CA PHE A 114 -2.35 -3.89 1.22
C PHE A 114 -2.71 -5.26 1.76
N VAL A 115 -3.13 -6.18 0.87
CA VAL A 115 -3.25 -7.60 1.18
C VAL A 115 -2.17 -8.35 0.43
N ASN A 116 -1.22 -8.96 1.15
CA ASN A 116 -0.08 -9.67 0.54
C ASN A 116 0.64 -8.80 -0.53
N SER A 117 0.93 -7.54 -0.22
CA SER A 117 1.51 -6.53 -1.13
C SER A 117 0.64 -6.06 -2.31
N ILE A 118 -0.61 -6.51 -2.41
CA ILE A 118 -1.58 -6.04 -3.40
C ILE A 118 -2.33 -4.83 -2.83
N LEU A 119 -2.30 -3.71 -3.54
CA LEU A 119 -3.06 -2.51 -3.16
C LEU A 119 -4.57 -2.76 -3.33
N THR A 120 -5.31 -2.82 -2.23
CA THR A 120 -6.77 -2.97 -2.22
C THR A 120 -7.43 -1.61 -2.12
N SER A 121 -7.55 -0.91 -3.25
CA SER A 121 -8.07 0.47 -3.31
C SER A 121 -9.53 0.61 -2.84
N GLU A 122 -10.29 -0.48 -2.87
CA GLU A 122 -11.71 -0.53 -2.46
C GLU A 122 -11.89 -1.34 -1.15
N GLY A 123 -10.79 -1.84 -0.57
CA GLY A 123 -10.79 -2.60 0.69
C GLY A 123 -10.50 -1.74 1.92
N GLU A 124 -10.39 -2.38 3.10
CA GLU A 124 -10.15 -1.67 4.37
C GLU A 124 -8.91 -2.18 5.14
N LYS A 125 -8.17 -3.19 4.62
CA LYS A 125 -7.33 -4.07 5.48
C LYS A 125 -5.87 -4.16 5.02
N ASN A 126 -4.95 -3.66 5.86
CA ASN A 126 -3.51 -3.91 5.74
C ASN A 126 -3.15 -5.22 6.46
N CYS A 127 -3.03 -6.32 5.72
CA CYS A 127 -2.76 -7.62 6.32
C CYS A 127 -2.15 -8.68 5.41
N LEU A 128 -1.68 -9.76 6.04
CA LEU A 128 -1.32 -11.00 5.36
C LEU A 128 -2.43 -12.04 5.52
N ILE A 129 -3.00 -12.48 4.40
CA ILE A 129 -4.13 -13.41 4.35
C ILE A 129 -3.70 -14.72 3.66
N GLU A 130 -4.12 -15.84 4.23
CA GLU A 130 -3.95 -17.15 3.61
C GLU A 130 -4.94 -17.32 2.48
N ASN A 131 -4.44 -17.69 1.29
CA ASN A 131 -5.25 -17.95 0.09
C ASN A 131 -6.32 -16.86 -0.17
N PRO A 132 -5.89 -15.59 -0.39
CA PRO A 132 -6.84 -14.50 -0.55
C PRO A 132 -7.64 -14.65 -1.85
N GLU A 133 -8.95 -14.43 -1.73
CA GLU A 133 -9.94 -14.37 -2.79
C GLU A 133 -10.34 -12.92 -2.98
N PHE A 134 -10.57 -12.54 -4.24
CA PHE A 134 -10.94 -11.18 -4.62
C PHE A 134 -12.13 -11.23 -5.58
N GLU A 135 -12.94 -10.18 -5.59
CA GLU A 135 -14.14 -10.12 -6.43
C GLU A 135 -13.83 -10.11 -7.93
N SER A 136 -12.62 -9.67 -8.30
CA SER A 136 -12.16 -9.66 -9.69
C SER A 136 -10.65 -9.86 -9.77
N GLN A 137 -10.16 -10.12 -10.99
CA GLN A 137 -8.73 -10.25 -11.27
C GLN A 137 -7.94 -8.95 -11.05
N ALA A 138 -8.62 -7.79 -11.01
CA ALA A 138 -7.99 -6.52 -10.64
C ALA A 138 -7.64 -6.46 -9.14
N LYS A 139 -8.21 -7.34 -8.31
CA LYS A 139 -7.91 -7.52 -6.88
C LYS A 139 -8.04 -6.24 -6.04
N LYS A 140 -8.96 -5.35 -6.43
CA LYS A 140 -9.22 -4.09 -5.71
C LYS A 140 -9.98 -4.30 -4.39
N GLN A 141 -10.85 -5.31 -4.36
CA GLN A 141 -11.71 -5.65 -3.24
C GLN A 141 -11.51 -7.11 -2.85
N LEU A 142 -11.17 -7.33 -1.57
CA LEU A 142 -10.99 -8.65 -0.96
C LEU A 142 -12.35 -9.28 -0.70
N ALA A 143 -12.55 -10.50 -1.20
CA ALA A 143 -13.77 -11.29 -1.01
C ALA A 143 -13.65 -12.32 0.12
N THR A 144 -12.45 -12.70 0.54
CA THR A 144 -12.25 -13.68 1.61
C THR A 144 -12.99 -13.28 2.89
N GLU A 145 -13.74 -14.22 3.47
CA GLU A 145 -14.39 -14.03 4.76
C GLU A 145 -13.38 -13.99 5.91
N ARG A 146 -13.66 -13.18 6.95
CA ARG A 146 -12.77 -13.00 8.10
C ARG A 146 -12.34 -14.31 8.78
N LYS A 147 -13.23 -15.30 8.83
CA LYS A 147 -12.97 -16.62 9.45
C LYS A 147 -11.89 -17.43 8.71
N HIS A 148 -11.61 -17.10 7.45
CA HIS A 148 -10.61 -17.77 6.60
C HIS A 148 -9.31 -16.98 6.46
N PHE A 149 -9.09 -15.92 7.25
CA PHE A 149 -7.88 -15.10 7.14
C PHE A 149 -6.60 -15.81 7.61
N GLY A 150 -6.74 -16.90 8.36
CA GLY A 150 -5.61 -17.57 9.03
C GLY A 150 -5.01 -16.76 10.19
N SER A 151 -5.59 -15.61 10.53
CA SER A 151 -5.18 -14.75 11.65
C SER A 151 -6.28 -13.79 12.06
N THR A 152 -6.15 -13.20 13.25
CA THR A 152 -7.10 -12.22 13.79
C THR A 152 -6.41 -10.88 14.08
N CYS A 153 -7.22 -9.82 14.15
CA CYS A 153 -6.79 -8.48 14.49
C CYS A 153 -7.70 -7.91 15.60
N PRO A 154 -7.46 -8.26 16.87
CA PRO A 154 -8.33 -7.90 17.99
C PRO A 154 -8.10 -6.46 18.45
N LEU A 155 -8.57 -5.49 17.66
CA LEU A 155 -8.42 -4.06 17.99
C LEU A 155 -9.45 -3.54 18.99
N LYS A 156 -10.64 -4.16 19.01
CA LYS A 156 -11.77 -3.66 19.82
C LYS A 156 -11.45 -3.65 21.31
N ASP A 157 -10.64 -4.60 21.74
CA ASP A 157 -10.27 -4.79 23.15
C ASP A 157 -8.95 -4.08 23.50
N ASP A 158 -8.36 -3.34 22.55
CA ASP A 158 -7.11 -2.62 22.72
C ASP A 158 -7.36 -1.19 23.21
N GLU A 159 -7.71 -1.07 24.49
CA GLU A 159 -7.96 0.23 25.12
C GLU A 159 -6.79 1.21 24.97
N ASN A 160 -5.56 0.71 24.96
CA ASN A 160 -4.37 1.56 24.84
C ASN A 160 -4.31 2.21 23.47
N LEU A 161 -4.59 1.45 22.40
CA LEU A 161 -4.69 2.00 21.06
C LEU A 161 -5.85 3.01 20.95
N LEU A 162 -7.03 2.68 21.48
CA LEU A 162 -8.18 3.58 21.47
C LEU A 162 -7.89 4.90 22.21
N LYS A 163 -7.32 4.81 23.42
CA LYS A 163 -6.87 5.98 24.21
C LYS A 163 -5.84 6.81 23.44
N TYR A 164 -4.92 6.15 22.74
CA TYR A 164 -3.90 6.83 21.94
C TYR A 164 -4.50 7.53 20.74
N ILE A 165 -5.43 6.90 20.00
CA ILE A 165 -6.20 7.53 18.91
C ILE A 165 -6.91 8.78 19.42
N ILE A 166 -7.70 8.65 20.50
CA ILE A 166 -8.44 9.77 21.09
C ILE A 166 -7.51 10.94 21.44
N LYS A 167 -6.36 10.66 22.07
CA LYS A 167 -5.41 11.68 22.52
C LYS A 167 -4.58 12.32 21.40
N LYS A 168 -4.33 11.59 20.31
CA LYS A 168 -3.33 11.96 19.28
C LYS A 168 -3.91 12.29 17.91
N THR A 169 -5.21 12.28 17.73
CA THR A 169 -5.78 12.56 16.38
C THR A 169 -6.60 13.82 16.35
N GLY A 170 -6.90 14.42 17.50
CA GLY A 170 -7.82 15.55 17.60
C GLY A 170 -9.23 15.23 17.11
N ILE A 171 -9.56 13.93 16.97
CA ILE A 171 -10.82 13.50 16.34
C ILE A 171 -12.02 13.83 17.22
N VAL A 172 -11.87 13.78 18.54
CA VAL A 172 -12.94 14.09 19.48
C VAL A 172 -13.27 15.57 19.43
N GLU A 173 -12.25 16.44 19.44
CA GLU A 173 -12.39 17.88 19.31
C GLU A 173 -13.05 18.25 17.99
N SER A 174 -12.66 17.57 16.90
CA SER A 174 -13.24 17.79 15.58
C SER A 174 -14.72 17.38 15.51
N ILE A 175 -15.11 16.29 16.18
CA ILE A 175 -16.52 15.86 16.30
C ILE A 175 -17.32 16.85 17.16
N ILE A 176 -16.79 17.28 18.30
CA ILE A 176 -17.46 18.25 19.18
C ILE A 176 -17.67 19.57 18.43
N ASN A 177 -16.64 20.09 17.78
CA ASN A 177 -16.73 21.32 16.99
C ASN A 177 -17.76 21.21 15.85
N TRP A 178 -17.84 20.05 15.20
CA TRP A 178 -18.87 19.79 14.20
C TRP A 178 -20.29 19.77 14.78
N LEU A 179 -20.47 19.22 16.00
CA LEU A 179 -21.77 19.21 16.68
C LEU A 179 -22.20 20.60 17.16
N GLU A 180 -21.25 21.44 17.59
CA GLU A 180 -21.51 22.80 18.10
C GLU A 180 -21.83 23.81 16.97
N HIS A 181 -21.37 23.55 15.75
CA HIS A 181 -21.59 24.42 14.58
C HIS A 181 -22.57 23.84 13.56
N LYS A 182 -23.44 22.92 14.00
CA LYS A 182 -24.53 22.35 13.22
C LYS A 182 -25.88 22.87 13.71
#